data_AF-A0A960DH20-F1
#
_entry.id   AF-A0A960DH20-F1
#
_cell.length_a   1.000
_cell.length_b   1.000
_cell.length_c   1.000
_cell.angle_alpha   90.00
_cell.angle_beta   90.00
_cell.angle_gamma   90.00
#
_symmetry.space_group_name_H-M   'P 1'
#
loop_
_entity.id
_entity.type
_entity.pdbx_description
1 polymer ?
#
loop_
_entity_poly.entity_id
_entity_poly.type
_entity_poly.pdbx_seq_one_letter_code
_entity_poly.pdbx_strand_id
1 'polypeptide(L)'
;MDAADENSISVLGRDLLLVDVGSGAETHLAEVSDGPGRSAQHQGNEVQPLVGRWSHSTLCGRAWNRMAAGADELLPLWRDPAFAPTCRRCLRILDSWFPTADTPSGVWLLAAVVAEEVTRFSSTYVTCVPAEHVEATRAAIRKALRSSGFRSSTRVVDGVVHVWSDDAYDTIDPAEIRTRVTSALQLITTGNEPAPPLDPDSTPGPVDWHVWVIE
;
A
#
# COMPACT_ATOMS: atom_id res chain seq x y z
N MET A 1 32.17 10.52 15.38
CA MET A 1 31.33 9.40 14.92
C MET A 1 30.66 9.92 13.68
N ASP A 2 31.03 9.37 12.52
CA ASP A 2 30.47 9.83 11.26
C ASP A 2 28.99 9.48 11.23
N ALA A 3 28.15 10.40 10.77
CA ALA A 3 26.72 10.17 10.58
C ALA A 3 26.42 9.01 9.60
N ALA A 4 27.44 8.49 8.92
CA ALA A 4 27.39 7.37 7.99
C ALA A 4 27.14 6.01 8.66
N ASP A 5 27.36 5.86 9.97
CA ASP A 5 27.19 4.60 10.69
C ASP A 5 25.78 4.39 11.28
N GLU A 6 24.88 5.37 11.15
CA GLU A 6 23.52 5.29 11.69
C GLU A 6 22.53 4.80 10.63
N ASN A 7 21.85 3.67 10.89
CA ASN A 7 20.76 3.13 10.07
C ASN A 7 19.52 4.03 10.20
N SER A 8 19.54 5.11 9.42
CA SER A 8 18.54 6.17 9.42
C SER A 8 18.01 6.44 8.03
N ILE A 9 16.77 6.94 7.96
CA ILE A 9 16.13 7.40 6.74
C ILE A 9 15.71 8.85 6.91
N SER A 10 15.74 9.61 5.82
CA SER A 10 15.23 10.99 5.82
C SER A 10 13.89 11.03 5.09
N VAL A 11 12.87 11.56 5.76
CA VAL A 11 11.51 11.71 5.22
C VAL A 11 11.09 13.18 5.38
N LEU A 12 10.82 13.87 4.26
CA LEU A 12 10.45 15.30 4.24
C LEU A 12 11.44 16.19 5.03
N GLY A 13 12.74 15.88 4.94
CA GLY A 13 13.79 16.60 5.67
C GLY A 13 13.91 16.28 7.16
N ARG A 14 13.17 15.29 7.67
CA ARG A 14 13.29 14.77 9.04
C ARG A 14 14.07 13.47 9.04
N ASP A 15 15.12 13.42 9.86
CA ASP A 15 15.88 12.20 10.07
C ASP A 15 15.16 11.28 11.05
N LEU A 16 15.13 9.98 10.73
CA LEU A 16 14.48 8.94 11.51
C LEU A 16 15.39 7.72 11.65
N LEU A 17 15.57 7.25 12.88
CA LEU A 17 16.38 6.07 13.18
C LEU A 17 15.53 4.80 13.11
N LEU A 18 16.02 3.78 12.43
CA LEU A 18 15.42 2.45 12.47
C LEU A 18 15.82 1.79 13.80
N VAL A 19 14.83 1.34 14.58
CA VAL A 19 15.07 0.79 15.93
C VAL A 19 14.25 -0.47 16.20
N ASP A 20 14.75 -1.32 17.11
CA ASP A 20 14.10 -2.54 17.59
C ASP A 20 13.56 -2.32 19.01
N VAL A 21 12.34 -2.79 19.28
CA VAL A 21 11.67 -2.70 20.59
C VAL A 21 11.77 -4.00 21.42
N GLY A 22 12.59 -4.97 20.97
CA GLY A 22 13.00 -6.15 21.74
C GLY A 22 12.40 -7.48 21.31
N SER A 23 11.31 -7.48 20.54
CA SER A 23 10.76 -8.71 19.96
C SER A 23 11.42 -9.08 18.64
N GLY A 24 12.10 -8.13 17.99
CA GLY A 24 12.66 -8.31 16.66
C GLY A 24 11.66 -8.61 15.54
N ALA A 25 10.36 -8.53 15.81
CA ALA A 25 9.33 -8.82 14.81
C ALA A 25 9.03 -7.62 13.90
N GLU A 26 9.15 -6.41 14.43
CA GLU A 26 8.89 -5.17 13.70
C GLU A 26 10.06 -4.20 13.84
N THR A 27 10.31 -3.45 12.78
CA THR A 27 11.24 -2.32 12.77
C THR A 27 10.44 -1.05 12.98
N HIS A 28 10.83 -0.27 13.99
CA HIS A 28 10.18 0.97 14.37
C HIS A 28 11.04 2.17 13.98
N LEU A 29 10.47 3.37 14.12
CA LEU A 29 11.14 4.63 13.81
C LEU A 29 11.24 5.47 15.08
N ALA A 30 12.38 6.08 15.33
CA ALA A 30 12.57 7.11 16.34
C ALA A 30 13.01 8.42 15.66
N GLU A 31 12.42 9.54 16.06
CA GLU A 31 12.76 10.86 15.52
C GLU A 31 13.93 11.50 16.27
N VAL A 32 14.48 12.58 15.71
CA VAL A 32 15.42 13.45 16.42
C VAL A 32 14.72 14.08 17.64
N SER A 33 15.40 14.10 18.78
CA SER A 33 14.91 14.74 19.99
C SER A 33 15.13 16.25 19.94
N ASP A 34 14.13 17.02 20.35
CA ASP A 34 14.25 18.48 20.58
C ASP A 34 15.07 18.83 21.84
N GLY A 35 15.46 17.82 22.63
CA GLY A 35 16.16 17.97 23.91
C GLY A 35 17.22 16.88 24.10
N PRO A 36 17.56 16.52 25.35
CA PRO A 36 18.48 15.40 25.59
C PRO A 36 17.86 14.12 25.04
N GLY A 37 18.48 13.59 23.99
CA GLY A 37 18.09 12.33 23.38
C GLY A 37 19.00 11.19 23.80
N ARG A 38 18.81 10.08 23.10
CA ARG A 38 19.54 8.83 23.20
C ARG A 38 20.49 8.66 22.02
N SER A 39 21.65 8.08 22.31
CA SER A 39 22.64 7.68 21.31
C SER A 39 22.12 6.53 20.45
N ALA A 40 22.43 6.61 19.16
CA ALA A 40 22.10 5.57 18.20
C ALA A 40 23.00 4.33 18.37
N GLN A 41 24.12 4.43 19.09
CA GLN A 41 25.08 3.33 19.28
C GLN A 41 24.33 2.02 19.54
N HIS A 42 24.72 0.97 18.81
CA HIS A 42 24.13 -0.38 18.87
C HIS A 42 24.33 -1.00 20.26
N GLN A 43 23.61 -0.48 21.26
CA GLN A 43 23.69 -0.82 22.66
C GLN A 43 22.33 -1.34 23.09
N GLY A 44 22.33 -2.49 23.76
CA GLY A 44 21.14 -3.22 24.18
C GLY A 44 20.46 -2.61 25.41
N ASN A 45 20.06 -3.46 26.35
CA ASN A 45 19.30 -3.09 27.56
C ASN A 45 20.17 -2.37 28.61
N GLU A 46 20.93 -1.35 28.23
CA GLU A 46 21.68 -0.54 29.17
C GLU A 46 20.73 0.20 30.12
N VAL A 47 21.10 0.24 31.41
CA VAL A 47 20.27 0.81 32.48
C VAL A 47 20.06 2.32 32.30
N GLN A 48 21.04 3.01 31.70
CA GLN A 48 20.92 4.40 31.27
C GLN A 48 21.53 4.52 29.88
N PRO A 49 20.72 4.83 28.85
CA PRO A 49 21.25 4.99 27.52
C PRO A 49 22.15 6.22 27.43
N LEU A 50 23.25 6.11 26.68
CA LEU A 50 24.13 7.24 26.40
C LEU A 50 23.35 8.41 25.79
N VAL A 51 23.72 9.64 26.18
CA VAL A 51 23.13 10.86 25.63
C VAL A 51 23.46 10.95 24.14
N GLY A 52 22.44 11.27 23.33
CA GLY A 52 22.58 11.44 21.89
C GLY A 52 21.44 12.26 21.29
N ARG A 53 21.23 12.14 19.97
CA ARG A 53 20.28 12.98 19.23
C ARG A 53 18.89 12.40 19.05
N TRP A 54 18.66 11.12 19.35
CA TRP A 54 17.41 10.42 19.01
C TRP A 54 16.41 10.42 20.18
N SER A 55 15.11 10.46 19.91
CA SER A 55 14.07 10.39 20.93
C SER A 55 14.17 9.10 21.73
N HIS A 56 13.85 9.14 23.03
CA HIS A 56 13.81 7.96 23.89
C HIS A 56 12.71 6.96 23.52
N SER A 57 11.73 7.40 22.73
CA SER A 57 10.63 6.58 22.24
C SER A 57 10.57 6.60 20.72
N THR A 58 10.05 5.51 20.18
CA THR A 58 9.60 5.41 18.79
C THR A 58 8.46 6.39 18.50
N LEU A 59 8.20 6.71 17.23
CA LEU A 59 7.05 7.49 16.77
C LEU A 59 5.73 6.95 17.32
N CYS A 60 5.60 5.63 17.47
CA CYS A 60 4.40 5.00 18.00
C CYS A 60 4.34 4.95 19.54
N GLY A 61 5.28 5.61 20.23
CA GLY A 61 5.31 5.78 21.69
C GLY A 61 5.94 4.63 22.48
N ARG A 62 6.52 3.64 21.81
CA ARG A 62 7.22 2.53 22.49
C ARG A 62 8.66 2.92 22.81
N ALA A 63 9.13 2.59 24.00
CA ALA A 63 10.56 2.58 24.29
C ALA A 63 11.24 1.57 23.36
N TRP A 64 12.38 1.96 22.79
CA TRP A 64 13.18 1.08 21.94
C TRP A 64 14.42 0.60 22.70
N ASN A 65 15.01 -0.51 22.26
CA ASN A 65 16.13 -1.15 22.94
C ASN A 65 17.45 -0.89 22.25
N ARG A 66 17.48 -0.92 20.91
CA ARG A 66 18.69 -0.69 20.10
C ARG A 66 18.35 -0.16 18.72
N MET A 67 19.33 0.39 18.01
CA MET A 67 19.25 0.59 16.56
C MET A 67 19.03 -0.76 15.85
N ALA A 68 18.23 -0.75 14.78
CA ALA A 68 18.02 -1.90 13.94
C ALA A 68 19.27 -2.19 13.10
N ALA A 69 19.57 -3.48 12.93
CA ALA A 69 20.75 -3.94 12.19
C ALA A 69 20.77 -3.45 10.74
N GLY A 70 21.92 -2.92 10.31
CA GLY A 70 22.23 -2.51 8.94
C GLY A 70 22.93 -3.60 8.13
N ALA A 71 23.38 -3.27 6.90
CA ALA A 71 23.96 -4.21 5.93
C ALA A 71 25.24 -4.94 6.42
N ASP A 72 25.99 -4.32 7.31
CA ASP A 72 27.31 -4.81 7.75
C ASP A 72 27.26 -5.63 9.05
N GLU A 73 26.07 -5.89 9.60
CA GLU A 73 25.90 -6.74 10.78
C GLU A 73 25.58 -8.20 10.40
N LEU A 74 26.35 -9.14 10.96
CA LEU A 74 26.02 -10.57 10.92
C LEU A 74 24.73 -10.82 11.71
N LEU A 75 23.61 -10.76 11.01
CA LEU A 75 22.33 -11.17 11.55
C LEU A 75 22.33 -12.66 11.86
N PRO A 76 21.48 -13.10 12.80
CA PRO A 76 21.10 -14.50 12.85
C PRO A 76 20.63 -14.93 11.44
N LEU A 77 21.08 -16.09 10.96
CA LEU A 77 20.85 -16.63 9.60
C LEU A 77 19.37 -16.63 9.12
N TRP A 78 18.42 -16.38 10.01
CA TRP A 78 16.98 -16.34 9.75
C TRP A 78 16.40 -14.92 9.63
N ARG A 79 17.20 -13.85 9.76
CA ARG A 79 16.73 -12.47 9.74
C ARG A 79 17.45 -11.64 8.68
N ASP A 80 16.67 -10.99 7.82
CA ASP A 80 17.19 -10.02 6.86
C ASP A 80 17.50 -8.68 7.54
N PRO A 81 18.51 -7.93 7.05
CA PRO A 81 18.79 -6.60 7.57
C PRO A 81 17.58 -5.70 7.39
N ALA A 82 17.31 -4.91 8.42
CA ALA A 82 16.15 -4.03 8.40
C ALA A 82 16.52 -2.74 7.64
N PHE A 83 16.27 -2.75 6.33
CA PHE A 83 16.38 -1.57 5.47
C PHE A 83 15.11 -0.70 5.46
N ALA A 84 14.01 -1.21 6.02
CA ALA A 84 12.73 -0.53 6.00
C ALA A 84 11.98 -0.65 7.33
N PRO A 85 11.25 0.39 7.74
CA PRO A 85 10.32 0.31 8.86
C PRO A 85 9.13 -0.58 8.52
N THR A 86 8.73 -1.44 9.45
CA THR A 86 7.61 -2.39 9.27
C THR A 86 6.47 -2.18 10.26
N CYS A 87 6.68 -1.39 11.33
CA CYS A 87 5.64 -1.07 12.28
C CYS A 87 4.53 -0.22 11.64
N ARG A 88 3.34 -0.81 11.45
CA ARG A 88 2.16 -0.16 10.82
C ARG A 88 1.76 1.16 11.49
N ARG A 89 1.96 1.30 12.81
CA ARG A 89 1.62 2.53 13.53
C ARG A 89 2.64 3.65 13.26
N CYS A 90 3.93 3.33 13.17
CA CYS A 90 4.93 4.32 12.78
C CYS A 90 4.70 4.77 11.33
N LEU A 91 4.45 3.82 10.42
CA LEU A 91 4.15 4.12 9.01
C LEU A 91 2.93 5.02 8.85
N ARG A 92 1.85 4.80 9.63
CA ARG A 92 0.68 5.69 9.61
C ARG A 92 0.98 7.12 10.08
N ILE A 93 1.87 7.29 11.06
CA ILE A 93 2.29 8.61 11.52
C ILE A 93 3.13 9.29 10.43
N LEU A 94 4.04 8.56 9.78
CA LEU A 94 4.79 9.08 8.64
C LEU A 94 3.88 9.52 7.51
N ASP A 95 2.89 8.70 7.16
CA ASP A 95 1.91 9.00 6.12
C ASP A 95 1.19 10.33 6.37
N SER A 96 0.87 10.64 7.64
CA SER A 96 0.24 11.93 7.99
C SER A 96 1.13 13.16 7.86
N TRP A 97 2.43 13.00 7.62
CA TRP A 97 3.34 14.12 7.36
C TRP A 97 3.31 14.56 5.91
N PHE A 98 2.89 13.68 4.99
CA PHE A 98 2.74 14.04 3.60
C PHE A 98 1.50 14.90 3.41
N PRO A 99 1.58 15.96 2.59
CA PRO A 99 0.40 16.76 2.28
C PRO A 99 -0.67 15.86 1.67
N THR A 100 -1.91 16.01 2.14
CA THR A 100 -3.04 15.35 1.48
C THR A 100 -3.18 15.96 0.10
N ALA A 101 -3.03 15.16 -0.94
CA ALA A 101 -3.30 15.63 -2.29
C ALA A 101 -4.79 15.97 -2.42
N ASP A 102 -5.09 17.09 -3.08
CA ASP A 102 -6.46 17.44 -3.40
C ASP A 102 -7.09 16.31 -4.22
N THR A 103 -8.35 15.99 -3.96
CA THR A 103 -9.05 14.97 -4.75
C THR A 103 -9.42 15.56 -6.10
N PRO A 104 -8.87 15.03 -7.23
CA PRO A 104 -9.21 15.56 -8.54
C PRO A 104 -10.70 15.38 -8.83
N SER A 105 -11.34 16.36 -9.47
CA SER A 105 -12.78 16.29 -9.76
C SER A 105 -13.15 15.09 -10.64
N GLY A 106 -12.26 14.69 -11.56
CA GLY A 106 -12.45 13.53 -12.45
C GLY A 106 -12.54 12.18 -11.74
N VAL A 107 -12.12 12.09 -10.47
CA VAL A 107 -12.19 10.86 -9.67
C VAL A 107 -13.62 10.33 -9.54
N TRP A 108 -14.61 11.20 -9.49
CA TRP A 108 -16.01 10.79 -9.38
C TRP A 108 -16.53 10.15 -10.67
N LEU A 109 -16.10 10.65 -11.83
CA LEU A 109 -16.45 10.06 -13.12
C LEU A 109 -15.79 8.69 -13.27
N LEU A 110 -14.49 8.59 -12.97
CA LEU A 110 -13.78 7.32 -12.92
C LEU A 110 -14.49 6.32 -12.00
N ALA A 111 -14.88 6.75 -10.79
CA ALA A 111 -15.56 5.89 -9.84
C ALA A 111 -16.92 5.38 -10.35
N ALA A 112 -17.64 6.19 -11.14
CA ALA A 112 -18.89 5.78 -11.77
C ALA A 112 -18.66 4.72 -12.86
N VAL A 113 -17.66 4.91 -13.72
CA VAL A 113 -17.27 3.93 -14.75
C VAL A 113 -16.84 2.61 -14.11
N VAL A 114 -16.00 2.67 -13.07
CA VAL A 114 -15.58 1.49 -12.31
C VAL A 114 -16.79 0.80 -11.67
N ALA A 115 -17.76 1.56 -11.14
CA ALA A 115 -18.95 0.97 -10.56
C ALA A 115 -19.80 0.24 -11.61
N GLU A 116 -19.95 0.80 -12.81
CA GLU A 116 -20.64 0.16 -13.94
C GLU A 116 -19.94 -1.14 -14.35
N GLU A 117 -18.62 -1.13 -14.51
CA GLU A 117 -17.82 -2.32 -14.81
C GLU A 117 -17.96 -3.39 -13.73
N VAL A 118 -17.89 -3.02 -12.45
CA VAL A 118 -18.07 -3.97 -11.34
C VAL A 118 -19.49 -4.51 -11.28
N THR A 119 -20.52 -3.72 -11.57
CA THR A 119 -21.90 -4.22 -11.64
C THR A 119 -22.07 -5.21 -12.80
N ARG A 120 -21.40 -4.97 -13.94
CA ARG A 120 -21.49 -5.82 -15.13
C ARG A 120 -20.66 -7.10 -15.05
N PHE A 121 -19.48 -7.03 -14.46
CA PHE A 121 -18.48 -8.10 -14.48
C PHE A 121 -18.09 -8.61 -13.10
N SER A 122 -18.73 -8.13 -12.03
CA SER A 122 -18.40 -8.36 -10.60
C SER A 122 -17.03 -7.87 -10.12
N SER A 123 -16.14 -7.49 -11.04
CA SER A 123 -14.78 -7.05 -10.75
C SER A 123 -14.23 -6.18 -11.86
N THR A 124 -13.25 -5.34 -11.53
CA THR A 124 -12.43 -4.59 -12.49
C THR A 124 -11.14 -4.13 -11.79
N TYR A 125 -10.27 -3.43 -12.51
CA TYR A 125 -9.07 -2.84 -11.96
C TYR A 125 -8.75 -1.50 -12.61
N VAL A 126 -8.21 -0.59 -11.82
CA VAL A 126 -7.79 0.75 -12.25
C VAL A 126 -6.28 0.78 -12.38
N THR A 127 -5.79 1.16 -13.55
CA THR A 127 -4.35 1.29 -13.83
C THR A 127 -3.87 2.73 -13.72
N CYS A 128 -2.56 2.89 -13.55
CA CYS A 128 -1.88 4.19 -13.59
C CYS A 128 -2.38 5.20 -12.55
N VAL A 129 -2.89 4.76 -11.39
CA VAL A 129 -3.34 5.65 -10.33
C VAL A 129 -2.12 6.27 -9.64
N PRO A 130 -1.94 7.60 -9.64
CA PRO A 130 -0.87 8.24 -8.89
C PRO A 130 -0.95 7.89 -7.40
N ALA A 131 0.19 7.64 -6.77
CA ALA A 131 0.29 7.10 -5.41
C ALA A 131 -0.48 7.96 -4.39
N GLU A 132 -0.40 9.28 -4.54
CA GLU A 132 -1.06 10.30 -3.75
C GLU A 132 -2.59 10.29 -3.87
N HIS A 133 -3.14 9.69 -4.93
CA HIS A 133 -4.58 9.63 -5.18
C HIS A 133 -5.20 8.26 -4.92
N VAL A 134 -4.39 7.21 -4.71
CA VAL A 134 -4.87 5.81 -4.52
C VAL A 134 -6.01 5.69 -3.52
N GLU A 135 -5.90 6.28 -2.32
CA GLU A 135 -6.96 6.17 -1.31
C GLU A 135 -8.19 7.02 -1.63
N ALA A 136 -8.02 8.19 -2.27
CA ALA A 136 -9.13 9.01 -2.74
C ALA A 136 -9.95 8.25 -3.81
N THR A 137 -9.26 7.61 -4.75
CA THR A 137 -9.83 6.73 -5.79
C THR A 137 -10.61 5.59 -5.17
N ARG A 138 -9.99 4.85 -4.25
CA ARG A 138 -10.65 3.73 -3.55
C ARG A 138 -11.88 4.20 -2.77
N ALA A 139 -11.80 5.35 -2.09
CA ALA A 139 -12.92 5.90 -1.35
C ALA A 139 -14.09 6.29 -2.26
N ALA A 140 -13.80 6.93 -3.39
CA ALA A 140 -14.80 7.33 -4.38
C ALA A 140 -15.49 6.11 -5.01
N ILE A 141 -14.72 5.11 -5.44
CA ILE A 141 -15.24 3.84 -5.99
C ILE A 141 -16.15 3.13 -4.98
N ARG A 142 -15.67 2.95 -3.73
CA ARG A 142 -16.47 2.33 -2.68
C ARG A 142 -17.75 3.12 -2.40
N LYS A 143 -17.72 4.45 -2.52
CA LYS A 143 -18.91 5.30 -2.35
C LYS A 143 -19.89 5.12 -3.51
N ALA A 144 -19.41 5.11 -4.76
CA ALA A 144 -20.24 4.90 -5.95
C ALA A 144 -20.94 3.53 -5.93
N LEU A 145 -20.20 2.46 -5.60
CA LEU A 145 -20.78 1.11 -5.48
C LEU A 145 -21.81 1.01 -4.35
N ARG A 146 -21.54 1.63 -3.19
CA ARG A 146 -22.52 1.67 -2.09
C ARG A 146 -23.79 2.43 -2.47
N SER A 147 -23.70 3.53 -3.23
CA SER A 147 -24.90 4.24 -3.70
C SER A 147 -25.74 3.39 -4.66
N SER A 148 -25.12 2.45 -5.36
CA SER A 148 -25.79 1.47 -6.22
C SER A 148 -26.24 0.20 -5.46
N GLY A 149 -26.07 0.14 -4.14
CA GLY A 149 -26.52 -0.98 -3.30
C GLY A 149 -25.52 -2.13 -3.16
N PHE A 150 -24.31 -2.02 -3.70
CA PHE A 150 -23.30 -3.07 -3.66
C PHE A 150 -22.24 -2.81 -2.59
N ARG A 151 -21.93 -3.82 -1.78
CA ARG A 151 -20.69 -3.83 -0.98
C ARG A 151 -19.53 -4.20 -1.87
N SER A 152 -18.36 -3.63 -1.59
CA SER A 152 -17.17 -3.86 -2.40
C SER A 152 -15.90 -3.96 -1.58
N SER A 153 -14.95 -4.70 -2.13
CA SER A 153 -13.60 -4.85 -1.62
C SER A 153 -12.61 -4.22 -2.61
N THR A 154 -11.55 -3.62 -2.08
CA THR A 154 -10.52 -2.96 -2.89
C THR A 154 -9.13 -3.36 -2.43
N ARG A 155 -8.24 -3.73 -3.35
CA ARG A 155 -6.83 -4.06 -3.06
C ARG A 155 -5.91 -3.27 -3.98
N VAL A 156 -4.75 -2.86 -3.48
CA VAL A 156 -3.70 -2.20 -4.28
C VAL A 156 -2.52 -3.15 -4.40
N VAL A 157 -2.06 -3.39 -5.62
CA VAL A 157 -0.85 -4.17 -5.92
C VAL A 157 -0.14 -3.44 -7.05
N ASP A 158 1.14 -3.09 -6.86
CA ASP A 158 1.99 -2.46 -7.88
C ASP A 158 1.35 -1.24 -8.59
N GLY A 159 0.66 -0.38 -7.82
CA GLY A 159 -0.01 0.81 -8.34
C GLY A 159 -1.34 0.55 -9.07
N VAL A 160 -1.81 -0.70 -9.10
CA VAL A 160 -3.11 -1.10 -9.66
C VAL A 160 -4.14 -1.25 -8.55
N VAL A 161 -5.29 -0.60 -8.70
CA VAL A 161 -6.40 -0.70 -7.75
C VAL A 161 -7.40 -1.74 -8.25
N HIS A 162 -7.35 -2.94 -7.68
CA HIS A 162 -8.32 -4.01 -7.93
C HIS A 162 -9.60 -3.78 -7.11
N VAL A 163 -10.75 -3.99 -7.75
CA VAL A 163 -12.08 -3.79 -7.16
C VAL A 163 -12.94 -4.98 -7.49
N TRP A 164 -13.67 -5.51 -6.51
CA TRP A 164 -14.67 -6.55 -6.74
C TRP A 164 -15.83 -6.44 -5.75
N SER A 165 -16.95 -7.05 -6.12
CA SER A 165 -18.16 -7.13 -5.31
C SER A 165 -18.76 -8.52 -5.41
N ASP A 166 -18.80 -9.23 -4.28
CA ASP A 166 -19.49 -10.52 -4.18
C ASP A 166 -21.01 -10.34 -4.38
N ASP A 167 -21.56 -9.24 -3.87
CA ASP A 167 -22.98 -8.88 -4.08
C ASP A 167 -23.30 -8.72 -5.59
N ALA A 168 -22.39 -8.11 -6.37
CA ALA A 168 -22.57 -7.99 -7.82
C ALA A 168 -22.41 -9.35 -8.51
N TYR A 169 -21.44 -10.18 -8.09
CA TYR A 169 -21.27 -11.53 -8.61
C TYR A 169 -22.55 -12.38 -8.45
N ASP A 170 -23.18 -12.32 -7.28
CA ASP A 170 -24.40 -13.06 -6.98
C ASP A 170 -25.61 -12.63 -7.84
N THR A 171 -25.56 -11.45 -8.46
CA THR A 171 -26.62 -10.98 -9.38
C THR A 171 -26.44 -11.44 -10.82
N ILE A 172 -25.27 -11.96 -11.20
CA ILE A 172 -25.00 -12.43 -12.56
C ILE A 172 -25.68 -13.79 -12.79
N ASP A 173 -26.35 -13.97 -13.93
CA ASP A 173 -26.96 -15.25 -14.29
C ASP A 173 -25.87 -16.35 -14.38
N PRO A 174 -25.99 -17.46 -13.62
CA PRO A 174 -25.05 -18.57 -13.71
C PRO A 174 -24.88 -19.15 -15.13
N ALA A 175 -25.90 -19.04 -16.00
CA ALA A 175 -25.81 -19.45 -17.40
C ALA A 175 -24.87 -18.55 -18.21
N GLU A 176 -24.86 -17.25 -17.92
CA GLU A 176 -23.94 -16.28 -18.52
C GLU A 176 -22.50 -16.56 -18.10
N ILE A 177 -22.26 -16.80 -16.80
CA ILE A 177 -20.94 -17.19 -16.27
C ILE A 177 -20.44 -18.46 -16.96
N ARG A 178 -21.29 -19.49 -17.07
CA ARG A 178 -20.94 -20.75 -17.73
C ARG A 178 -20.56 -20.54 -19.20
N THR A 179 -21.29 -19.67 -19.89
CA THR A 179 -21.01 -19.33 -21.29
C THR A 179 -19.63 -18.68 -21.43
N ARG A 180 -19.35 -17.64 -20.63
CA ARG A 180 -18.05 -16.95 -20.62
C ARG A 180 -16.88 -17.90 -20.32
N VAL A 181 -17.01 -18.76 -19.30
CA VAL A 181 -15.98 -19.75 -18.93
C VAL A 181 -15.76 -20.78 -20.04
N THR A 182 -16.84 -21.28 -20.64
CA THR A 182 -16.75 -22.27 -21.73
C THR A 182 -16.05 -21.68 -22.95
N SER A 183 -16.39 -20.45 -23.33
CA SER A 183 -15.72 -19.72 -24.41
C SER A 183 -14.23 -19.50 -24.12
N ALA A 184 -13.88 -19.10 -22.90
CA ALA A 184 -12.47 -18.93 -22.50
C ALA A 184 -11.68 -20.25 -22.54
N LEU A 185 -12.26 -21.35 -22.05
CA LEU A 185 -11.64 -22.67 -22.10
C LEU A 185 -11.46 -23.19 -23.54
N GLN A 186 -12.42 -22.91 -24.43
CA GLN A 186 -12.31 -23.23 -25.86
C GLN A 186 -11.17 -22.47 -26.54
N LEU A 187 -10.95 -21.20 -26.19
CA LEU A 187 -9.82 -20.42 -26.70
C LEU A 187 -8.48 -21.01 -26.25
N ILE A 188 -8.36 -21.39 -24.97
CA ILE A 188 -7.13 -22.00 -24.42
C ILE A 188 -6.84 -23.36 -25.09
N THR A 189 -7.87 -24.18 -25.31
CA THR A 189 -7.71 -25.54 -25.85
C THR A 189 -7.46 -25.57 -27.37
N THR A 190 -7.87 -24.55 -28.11
CA THR A 190 -7.69 -24.50 -29.57
C THR A 190 -6.36 -23.89 -30.02
N GLY A 191 -5.56 -23.32 -29.12
CA GLY A 191 -4.17 -22.90 -29.40
C GLY A 191 -4.02 -21.79 -30.43
N ASN A 192 -5.11 -21.10 -30.81
CA ASN A 192 -5.04 -19.95 -31.71
C ASN A 192 -4.61 -18.70 -30.93
N GLU A 193 -3.31 -18.39 -30.92
CA GLU A 193 -2.83 -17.00 -30.86
C GLU A 193 -2.99 -16.41 -32.26
N PRO A 194 -3.92 -15.46 -32.45
CA PRO A 194 -3.74 -14.12 -31.89
C PRO A 194 -4.78 -13.87 -30.80
N ALA A 195 -4.41 -13.08 -29.79
CA ALA A 195 -5.39 -12.48 -28.88
C ALA A 195 -6.51 -11.88 -29.76
N PRO A 196 -7.73 -12.44 -29.76
CA PRO A 196 -8.83 -11.77 -30.43
C PRO A 196 -8.93 -10.38 -29.79
N PRO A 197 -9.37 -9.34 -30.53
CA PRO A 197 -9.69 -8.07 -29.87
C PRO A 197 -10.58 -8.42 -28.69
N LEU A 198 -10.12 -8.09 -27.48
CA LEU A 198 -10.90 -8.22 -26.26
C LEU A 198 -12.22 -7.54 -26.60
N ASP A 199 -13.27 -8.33 -26.76
CA ASP A 199 -14.60 -7.76 -26.89
C ASP A 199 -14.82 -7.00 -25.59
N PRO A 200 -14.87 -5.65 -25.63
CA PRO A 200 -14.99 -4.84 -24.43
C PRO A 200 -16.29 -5.18 -23.67
N ASP A 201 -17.25 -5.80 -24.36
CA ASP A 201 -18.49 -6.27 -23.77
C ASP A 201 -18.39 -7.62 -23.03
N SER A 202 -17.29 -8.35 -23.19
CA SER A 202 -17.12 -9.74 -22.72
C SER A 202 -16.16 -9.91 -21.54
N THR A 203 -15.31 -8.92 -21.25
CA THR A 203 -14.33 -8.98 -20.15
C THR A 203 -14.24 -7.64 -19.42
N PRO A 204 -14.07 -7.63 -18.08
CA PRO A 204 -13.81 -6.39 -17.37
C PRO A 204 -12.54 -5.74 -17.92
N GLY A 205 -12.71 -4.52 -18.45
CA GLY A 205 -11.61 -3.77 -19.03
C GLY A 205 -10.74 -3.12 -17.96
N PRO A 206 -9.44 -2.89 -18.21
CA PRO A 206 -8.67 -1.95 -17.40
C PRO A 206 -9.31 -0.57 -17.50
N VAL A 207 -9.59 0.05 -16.37
CA VAL A 207 -9.99 1.46 -16.34
C VAL A 207 -8.75 2.30 -16.12
N ASP A 208 -8.27 2.98 -17.16
CA ASP A 208 -7.07 3.80 -17.04
C ASP A 208 -7.37 5.15 -16.37
N TRP A 209 -6.62 5.47 -15.31
CA TRP A 209 -6.78 6.71 -14.55
C TRP A 209 -6.74 7.97 -15.44
N HIS A 210 -5.77 8.06 -16.34
CA HIS A 210 -5.51 9.27 -17.14
C HIS A 210 -6.57 9.52 -18.20
N VAL A 211 -7.37 8.52 -18.55
CA VAL A 211 -8.51 8.68 -19.47
C VAL A 211 -9.64 9.47 -18.82
N TRP A 212 -9.86 9.26 -17.51
CA TRP A 212 -11.05 9.76 -16.82
C TRP A 212 -10.77 10.90 -15.85
N VAL A 213 -9.53 11.02 -15.40
CA VAL A 213 -9.09 12.07 -14.48
C VAL A 213 -8.21 13.05 -15.26
N ILE A 214 -8.85 14.12 -15.72
CA ILE A 214 -8.20 15.25 -16.39
C ILE A 214 -7.95 16.33 -15.32
N GLU A 215 -6.72 16.88 -15.30
CA GLU A 215 -6.35 18.05 -14.49
C GLU A 215 -7.01 19.34 -14.99
#